data_AF-A0A919FBU2-F1
#
_entry.id   AF-A0A919FBU2-F1
#
_cell.length_a   1.000
_cell.length_b   1.000
_cell.length_c   1.000
_cell.angle_alpha   90.00
_cell.angle_beta   90.00
_cell.angle_gamma   90.00
#
_symmetry.space_group_name_H-M   'P 1'
#
loop_
_entity.id
_entity.type
_entity.pdbx_description
1 polymer ?
#
loop_
_entity_poly.entity_id
_entity_poly.type
_entity_poly.pdbx_seq_one_letter_code
_entity_poly.pdbx_strand_id
1 'polypeptide(L)'
;MTLIVAADVQDHLILAGDHCAVLSRVSNQGLPDLVLDNYRKVHPWKYGGIVASGDVFMMAYFHRLLLRHDATGQPLDVLRIARQAKAARSLNGIPPDRSTGNIFFTLPTSDGFRLQSLCIERDTISLEIIEPISTHFSLRKEAVLDEGAYQSINGRLRPSCFFEDIEAFNRYHIELLSTLYAKQSAADKFVTSSFDVFMLDKRTGAGSFWQTPSTADRTFVSVALASESSSRGTQASTTSRAAQSDPGSRQEAMEELAMQEKSCSCMRKPVIGGMWP
;
A
#
# COMPACT_ATOMS: atom_id res chain seq x y z
N MET A 1 6.27 -15.22 0.11
CA MET A 1 6.09 -14.15 -0.90
C MET A 1 4.80 -14.45 -1.66
N THR A 2 4.12 -13.44 -2.18
CA THR A 2 2.94 -13.56 -3.06
C THR A 2 3.06 -12.49 -4.16
N LEU A 3 2.12 -12.42 -5.09
CA LEU A 3 2.23 -11.59 -6.29
C LEU A 3 2.12 -10.08 -6.01
N ILE A 4 3.20 -9.35 -6.29
CA ILE A 4 3.17 -7.89 -6.47
C ILE A 4 3.78 -7.54 -7.83
N VAL A 5 3.31 -6.45 -8.41
CA VAL A 5 3.66 -5.98 -9.76
C VAL A 5 4.09 -4.52 -9.68
N ALA A 6 5.12 -4.18 -10.43
CA ALA A 6 5.56 -2.80 -10.62
C ALA A 6 5.87 -2.58 -12.09
N ALA A 7 5.26 -1.56 -12.71
CA ALA A 7 5.46 -1.24 -14.11
C ALA A 7 5.68 0.26 -14.31
N ASP A 8 6.63 0.61 -15.19
CA ASP A 8 6.77 1.96 -15.72
C ASP A 8 6.20 1.98 -17.14
N VAL A 9 5.11 2.70 -17.37
CA VAL A 9 4.46 2.82 -18.69
C VAL A 9 4.85 4.12 -19.41
N GLN A 10 6.08 4.57 -19.18
CA GLN A 10 6.70 5.79 -19.70
C GLN A 10 6.25 7.08 -19.01
N ASP A 11 4.95 7.38 -19.00
CA ASP A 11 4.38 8.60 -18.41
C ASP A 11 3.69 8.37 -17.05
N HIS A 12 3.38 7.12 -16.72
CA HIS A 12 2.83 6.71 -15.43
C HIS A 12 3.62 5.56 -14.81
N LEU A 13 3.57 5.48 -13.49
CA LEU A 13 4.08 4.34 -12.70
C LEU A 13 2.90 3.57 -12.14
N ILE A 14 2.93 2.25 -12.22
CA ILE A 14 1.88 1.36 -11.74
C ILE A 14 2.47 0.44 -10.68
N LEU A 15 1.82 0.37 -9.51
CA LEU A 15 2.11 -0.57 -8.44
C LEU A 15 0.84 -1.37 -8.15
N ALA A 16 0.94 -2.69 -8.07
CA ALA A 16 -0.18 -3.53 -7.68
C ALA A 16 0.26 -4.65 -6.74
N GLY A 17 -0.64 -5.10 -5.88
CA GLY A 17 -0.40 -6.25 -5.02
C GLY A 17 -1.67 -6.99 -4.70
N ASP A 18 -1.60 -8.33 -4.73
CA ASP A 18 -2.71 -9.17 -4.32
C ASP A 18 -2.99 -9.02 -2.81
N HIS A 19 -4.12 -9.56 -2.35
CA HIS A 19 -4.54 -9.52 -0.96
C HIS A 19 -4.11 -10.73 -0.12
N CYS A 20 -3.26 -11.63 -0.63
CA CYS A 20 -2.81 -12.79 0.14
C CYS A 20 -1.63 -12.47 1.09
N ALA A 21 -1.68 -12.87 2.35
CA ALA A 21 -0.50 -13.01 3.20
C ALA A 21 -0.45 -14.40 3.81
N VAL A 22 0.74 -15.00 3.82
CA VAL A 22 0.99 -16.31 4.40
C VAL A 22 1.92 -16.14 5.59
N LEU A 23 1.43 -16.50 6.77
CA LEU A 23 2.17 -16.41 8.03
C LEU A 23 2.54 -17.82 8.50
N SER A 24 3.81 -18.18 8.30
CA SER A 24 4.36 -19.46 8.75
C SER A 24 4.86 -19.38 10.19
N ARG A 25 4.59 -20.43 10.98
CA ARG A 25 4.99 -20.50 12.38
C ARG A 25 6.41 -21.06 12.50
N VAL A 26 7.36 -20.20 12.88
CA VAL A 26 8.77 -20.61 13.07
C VAL A 26 8.93 -21.57 14.26
N SER A 27 8.19 -21.37 15.34
CA SER A 27 8.28 -22.17 16.57
C SER A 27 7.54 -23.51 16.52
N ASN A 28 6.59 -23.68 15.59
CA ASN A 28 5.71 -24.84 15.50
C ASN A 28 5.54 -25.28 14.04
N GLN A 29 6.60 -25.84 13.44
CA GLN A 29 6.67 -26.16 12.01
C GLN A 29 5.68 -27.24 11.54
N GLY A 30 4.95 -27.89 12.44
CA GLY A 30 3.93 -28.91 12.12
C GLY A 30 2.51 -28.39 11.99
N LEU A 31 2.24 -27.11 12.30
CA LEU A 31 0.91 -26.51 12.13
C LEU A 31 0.78 -25.88 10.74
N PRO A 32 -0.44 -25.88 10.16
CA PRO A 32 -0.68 -25.23 8.88
C PRO A 32 -0.39 -23.74 8.95
N ASP A 33 0.07 -23.18 7.84
CA ASP A 33 0.24 -21.74 7.68
C ASP A 33 -1.08 -21.01 7.87
N LEU A 34 -1.02 -19.84 8.49
CA LEU A 34 -2.16 -18.92 8.51
C LEU A 34 -2.17 -18.14 7.21
N VAL A 35 -3.24 -18.32 6.42
CA VAL A 35 -3.46 -17.59 5.17
C VAL A 35 -4.50 -16.50 5.41
N LEU A 36 -4.12 -15.27 5.12
CA LEU A 36 -5.00 -14.11 5.05
C LEU A 36 -5.22 -13.81 3.56
N ASP A 37 -6.46 -13.59 3.13
CA ASP A 37 -6.79 -13.26 1.73
C ASP A 37 -7.35 -11.83 1.58
N ASN A 38 -7.19 -11.03 2.63
CA ASN A 38 -7.63 -9.65 2.78
C ASN A 38 -6.49 -8.73 3.27
N TYR A 39 -5.23 -9.13 3.08
CA TYR A 39 -4.05 -8.38 3.51
C TYR A 39 -3.62 -7.34 2.47
N ARG A 40 -3.62 -6.06 2.84
CA ARG A 40 -3.20 -4.98 1.93
C ARG A 40 -1.69 -4.84 1.90
N LYS A 41 -1.14 -4.86 0.68
CA LYS A 41 0.29 -4.69 0.41
C LYS A 41 0.66 -3.33 -0.14
N VAL A 42 -0.30 -2.66 -0.79
CA VAL A 42 -0.09 -1.35 -1.42
C VAL A 42 -0.45 -0.28 -0.41
N HIS A 43 0.51 0.58 -0.12
CA HIS A 43 0.37 1.69 0.82
C HIS A 43 0.69 3.00 0.11
N PRO A 44 -0.20 4.00 0.20
CA PRO A 44 0.11 5.35 -0.24
C PRO A 44 1.33 5.89 0.51
N TRP A 45 2.16 6.63 -0.23
CA TRP A 45 3.36 7.27 0.26
C TRP A 45 3.37 8.73 -0.20
N LYS A 46 4.04 9.64 0.51
CA LYS A 46 4.04 11.06 0.14
C LYS A 46 4.63 11.34 -1.26
N TYR A 47 5.39 10.40 -1.79
CA TYR A 47 5.94 10.44 -3.15
C TYR A 47 5.25 9.46 -4.12
N GLY A 48 4.06 8.97 -3.77
CA GLY A 48 3.25 8.08 -4.59
C GLY A 48 2.81 6.83 -3.82
N GLY A 49 3.49 5.70 -4.03
CA GLY A 49 3.09 4.42 -3.45
C GLY A 49 4.26 3.50 -3.12
N ILE A 50 4.01 2.56 -2.22
CA ILE A 50 4.91 1.47 -1.84
C ILE A 50 4.10 0.17 -1.89
N VAL A 51 4.66 -0.87 -2.49
CA VAL A 51 4.11 -2.22 -2.44
C VAL A 51 5.21 -3.20 -2.05
N ALA A 52 4.90 -4.14 -1.16
CA ALA A 52 5.89 -5.05 -0.60
C ALA A 52 5.37 -6.49 -0.49
N SER A 53 6.26 -7.46 -0.72
CA SER A 53 5.98 -8.90 -0.61
C SER A 53 7.19 -9.64 -0.05
N GLY A 54 6.99 -10.51 0.94
CA GLY A 54 8.10 -11.10 1.69
C GLY A 54 7.72 -11.44 3.12
N ASP A 55 8.71 -11.39 4.02
CA ASP A 55 8.46 -11.39 5.47
C ASP A 55 7.61 -10.16 5.85
N VAL A 56 6.33 -10.41 6.16
CA VAL A 56 5.32 -9.41 6.51
C VAL A 56 5.80 -8.46 7.62
N PHE A 57 6.47 -8.98 8.64
CA PHE A 57 6.95 -8.16 9.75
C PHE A 57 8.19 -7.36 9.36
N MET A 58 9.08 -7.92 8.54
CA MET A 58 10.20 -7.16 7.98
C MET A 58 9.70 -5.96 7.17
N MET A 59 8.67 -6.16 6.34
CA MET A 59 8.07 -5.09 5.54
C MET A 59 7.41 -4.02 6.43
N ALA A 60 6.74 -4.43 7.50
CA ALA A 60 6.21 -3.49 8.49
C ALA A 60 7.31 -2.69 9.19
N TYR A 61 8.45 -3.32 9.55
CA TYR A 61 9.61 -2.62 10.10
C TYR A 61 10.22 -1.63 9.10
N PHE A 62 10.40 -2.06 7.85
CA PHE A 62 10.92 -1.22 6.77
C PHE A 62 10.03 0.02 6.61
N HIS A 63 8.72 -0.16 6.45
CA HIS A 63 7.79 0.96 6.26
C HIS A 63 7.85 1.94 7.45
N ARG A 64 7.84 1.43 8.68
CA ARG A 64 7.97 2.29 9.87
C ARG A 64 9.29 3.07 9.91
N LEU A 65 10.41 2.41 9.61
CA LEU A 65 11.71 3.06 9.59
C LEU A 65 11.78 4.10 8.48
N LEU A 66 11.22 3.82 7.30
CA LEU A 66 11.11 4.76 6.20
C LEU A 66 10.38 6.04 6.65
N LEU A 67 9.20 5.90 7.27
CA LEU A 67 8.44 7.05 7.80
C LEU A 67 9.23 7.83 8.86
N ARG A 68 9.96 7.13 9.74
CA ARG A 68 10.79 7.76 10.78
C ARG A 68 11.97 8.54 10.20
N HIS A 69 12.71 7.97 9.24
CA HIS A 69 13.83 8.65 8.58
C HIS A 69 13.33 9.83 7.77
N ASP A 70 12.21 9.68 7.07
CA ASP A 70 11.60 10.76 6.30
C ASP A 70 11.20 11.98 7.14
N ALA A 71 10.66 11.73 8.34
CA ALA A 71 10.32 12.78 9.29
C ALA A 71 11.51 13.63 9.76
N THR A 72 12.76 13.16 9.56
CA THR A 72 13.97 13.93 9.89
C THR A 72 14.34 14.97 8.83
N GLY A 73 13.70 14.94 7.66
CA GLY A 73 14.01 15.81 6.52
C GLY A 73 15.36 15.52 5.83
N GLN A 74 16.08 14.48 6.26
CA GLN A 74 17.32 14.05 5.63
C GLN A 74 17.06 13.21 4.37
N PRO A 75 18.02 13.16 3.42
CA PRO A 75 17.94 12.24 2.30
C PRO A 75 17.72 10.79 2.74
N LEU A 76 16.79 10.10 2.09
CA LEU A 76 16.44 8.72 2.42
C LEU A 76 17.53 7.75 1.93
N ASP A 77 18.22 7.10 2.87
CA ASP A 77 19.09 5.96 2.59
C ASP A 77 18.29 4.66 2.72
N VAL A 78 17.64 4.27 1.63
CA VAL A 78 16.74 3.09 1.57
C VAL A 78 17.50 1.79 1.88
N LEU A 79 18.74 1.66 1.41
CA LEU A 79 19.57 0.48 1.68
C LEU A 79 19.87 0.34 3.17
N ARG A 80 20.21 1.45 3.85
CA ARG A 80 20.41 1.45 5.31
C ARG A 80 19.12 1.10 6.05
N ILE A 81 17.98 1.66 5.63
CA ILE A 81 16.68 1.36 6.21
C ILE A 81 16.35 -0.15 6.09
N ALA A 82 16.61 -0.73 4.91
CA ALA A 82 16.43 -2.16 4.67
C ALA A 82 17.32 -3.03 5.57
N ARG A 83 18.60 -2.68 5.72
CA ARG A 83 19.54 -3.36 6.64
C ARG A 83 19.05 -3.30 8.07
N GLN A 84 18.55 -2.14 8.52
CA GLN A 84 17.99 -1.97 9.86
C GLN A 84 16.73 -2.82 10.07
N ALA A 85 15.81 -2.85 9.11
CA ALA A 85 14.60 -3.67 9.17
C ALA A 85 14.95 -5.16 9.28
N LYS A 86 15.90 -5.63 8.48
CA LYS A 86 16.38 -7.01 8.50
C LYS A 86 17.09 -7.36 9.82
N ALA A 87 17.94 -6.46 10.33
CA ALA A 87 18.60 -6.64 11.62
C ALA A 87 17.59 -6.74 12.78
N ALA A 88 16.50 -5.94 12.75
CA ALA A 88 15.44 -6.02 13.74
C ALA A 88 14.75 -7.40 13.73
N ARG A 89 14.58 -8.04 12.57
CA ARG A 89 14.06 -9.41 12.50
C ARG A 89 15.03 -10.44 13.08
N SER A 90 16.32 -10.32 12.77
CA SER A 90 17.36 -11.18 13.34
C SER A 90 17.42 -11.09 14.87
N LEU A 91 17.29 -9.87 15.43
CA LEU A 91 17.25 -9.66 16.88
C LEU A 91 16.04 -10.33 17.54
N ASN A 92 14.95 -10.54 16.80
CA ASN A 92 13.76 -11.29 17.25
C ASN A 92 13.87 -12.81 17.00
N GLY A 93 15.08 -13.32 16.73
CA GLY A 93 15.35 -14.75 16.57
C GLY A 93 14.93 -15.33 15.22
N ILE A 94 14.66 -14.49 14.21
CA ILE A 94 14.29 -14.93 12.87
C ILE A 94 15.56 -15.10 12.02
N PRO A 95 15.80 -16.29 11.44
CA PRO A 95 16.95 -16.51 10.58
C PRO A 95 17.02 -15.55 9.38
N PRO A 96 18.23 -15.12 8.94
CA PRO A 96 18.39 -14.19 7.83
C PRO A 96 17.81 -14.67 6.49
N ASP A 97 17.81 -15.98 6.24
CA ASP A 97 17.24 -16.62 5.05
C ASP A 97 15.70 -16.60 5.03
N ARG A 98 15.07 -16.32 6.18
CA ARG A 98 13.61 -16.12 6.31
C ARG A 98 13.20 -14.65 6.32
N SER A 99 14.17 -13.73 6.44
CA SER A 99 13.96 -12.28 6.42
C SER A 99 14.25 -11.74 5.01
N THR A 100 13.41 -12.13 4.05
CA THR A 100 13.57 -11.81 2.63
C THR A 100 12.31 -11.19 2.04
N GLY A 101 12.46 -10.52 0.89
CA GLY A 101 11.34 -10.00 0.13
C GLY A 101 11.72 -8.89 -0.83
N ASN A 102 10.72 -8.42 -1.57
CA ASN A 102 10.84 -7.36 -2.56
C ASN A 102 9.93 -6.19 -2.18
N ILE A 103 10.41 -4.98 -2.43
CA ILE A 103 9.67 -3.74 -2.24
C ILE A 103 9.79 -2.93 -3.52
N PHE A 104 8.65 -2.53 -4.08
CA PHE A 104 8.58 -1.58 -5.17
C PHE A 104 8.01 -0.26 -4.66
N PHE A 105 8.63 0.85 -5.01
CA PHE A 105 8.20 2.16 -4.52
C PHE A 105 8.59 3.29 -5.46
N THR A 106 7.86 4.39 -5.35
CA THR A 106 8.09 5.60 -6.14
C THR A 106 8.90 6.62 -5.35
N LEU A 107 9.86 7.27 -6.02
CA LEU A 107 10.62 8.40 -5.47
C LEU A 107 10.72 9.55 -6.49
N PRO A 108 10.78 10.81 -6.02
CA PRO A 108 11.01 11.96 -6.88
C PRO A 108 12.47 11.99 -7.34
N THR A 109 12.67 12.51 -8.54
CA THR A 109 13.96 12.75 -9.18
C THR A 109 13.92 14.12 -9.86
N SER A 110 15.04 14.54 -10.47
CA SER A 110 15.08 15.79 -11.24
C SER A 110 14.06 15.84 -12.38
N ASP A 111 13.69 14.68 -12.94
CA ASP A 111 12.91 14.56 -14.17
C ASP A 111 11.47 14.07 -13.90
N GLY A 112 10.97 14.24 -12.67
CA GLY A 112 9.68 13.72 -12.23
C GLY A 112 9.84 12.53 -11.28
N PHE A 113 9.02 11.50 -11.42
CA PHE A 113 9.06 10.32 -10.53
C PHE A 113 9.69 9.10 -11.22
N ARG A 114 10.39 8.29 -10.42
CA ARG A 114 10.93 7.00 -10.85
C ARG A 114 10.46 5.88 -9.95
N LEU A 115 10.41 4.69 -10.53
CA LEU A 115 10.06 3.46 -9.87
C LEU A 115 11.35 2.71 -9.47
N GLN A 116 11.44 2.32 -8.22
CA GLN A 116 12.58 1.60 -7.67
C GLN A 116 12.18 0.24 -7.15
N SER A 117 13.09 -0.72 -7.26
CA SER A 117 12.97 -2.07 -6.75
C SER A 117 14.08 -2.33 -5.74
N LEU A 118 13.68 -2.73 -4.54
CA LEU A 118 14.56 -3.15 -3.47
C LEU A 118 14.34 -4.64 -3.24
N CYS A 119 15.36 -5.44 -3.56
CA CYS A 119 15.37 -6.87 -3.32
C CYS A 119 16.20 -7.16 -2.06
N ILE A 120 15.59 -7.85 -1.10
CA ILE A 120 16.21 -8.26 0.15
C ILE A 120 16.29 -9.78 0.14
N GLU A 121 17.49 -10.31 -0.05
CA GLU A 121 17.76 -11.76 0.01
C GLU A 121 18.53 -12.12 1.29
N ARG A 122 18.99 -13.36 1.42
CA ARG A 122 19.71 -13.86 2.61
C ARG A 122 20.96 -13.05 2.93
N ASP A 123 21.80 -12.78 1.94
CA ASP A 123 23.12 -12.17 2.15
C ASP A 123 23.27 -10.83 1.42
N THR A 124 22.35 -10.52 0.52
CA THR A 124 22.38 -9.35 -0.35
C THR A 124 21.15 -8.49 -0.16
N ILE A 125 21.34 -7.18 -0.34
CA ILE A 125 20.26 -6.21 -0.52
C ILE A 125 20.65 -5.37 -1.73
N SER A 126 19.86 -5.45 -2.78
CA SER A 126 20.06 -4.68 -4.02
C SER A 126 18.96 -3.65 -4.19
N LEU A 127 19.34 -2.51 -4.75
CA LEU A 127 18.44 -1.44 -5.14
C LEU A 127 18.66 -1.18 -6.64
N GLU A 128 17.59 -1.23 -7.41
CA GLU A 128 17.58 -0.98 -8.85
C GLU A 128 16.50 0.04 -9.20
N ILE A 129 16.72 0.76 -10.29
CA ILE A 129 15.69 1.60 -10.92
C ILE A 129 15.02 0.72 -11.99
N ILE A 130 13.69 0.67 -11.97
CA ILE A 130 12.92 -0.01 -13.02
C ILE A 130 12.91 0.90 -14.25
N GLU A 131 13.41 0.38 -15.37
CA GLU A 131 13.49 1.12 -16.63
C GLU A 131 12.09 1.38 -17.22
N PRO A 132 11.91 2.48 -17.99
CA PRO A 132 10.66 2.73 -18.70
C PRO A 132 10.24 1.56 -19.61
N ILE A 133 8.93 1.34 -19.72
CA ILE A 133 8.33 0.29 -20.55
C ILE A 133 8.79 -1.11 -20.10
N SER A 134 8.90 -1.31 -18.80
CA SER A 134 9.22 -2.60 -18.20
C SER A 134 8.31 -2.91 -17.02
N THR A 135 8.13 -4.21 -16.77
CA THR A 135 7.43 -4.72 -15.60
C THR A 135 8.35 -5.60 -14.78
N HIS A 136 8.35 -5.40 -13.46
CA HIS A 136 8.94 -6.29 -12.49
C HIS A 136 7.84 -6.99 -11.70
N PHE A 137 8.09 -8.27 -11.42
CA PHE A 137 7.20 -9.11 -10.64
C PHE A 137 7.95 -9.62 -9.42
N SER A 138 7.23 -9.75 -8.32
CA SER A 138 7.71 -10.53 -7.18
C SER A 138 6.65 -11.57 -6.85
N LEU A 139 7.06 -12.84 -6.90
CA LEU A 139 6.24 -14.01 -6.64
C LEU A 139 7.10 -15.08 -5.95
N ARG A 140 6.48 -16.20 -5.53
CA ARG A 140 7.23 -17.31 -4.92
C ARG A 140 8.12 -17.96 -5.97
N LYS A 141 9.29 -18.48 -5.58
CA LYS A 141 10.22 -19.14 -6.50
C LYS A 141 9.60 -20.34 -7.21
N GLU A 142 8.67 -21.02 -6.55
CA GLU A 142 7.95 -22.18 -7.07
C GLU A 142 6.72 -21.78 -7.90
N ALA A 143 6.27 -20.53 -7.78
CA ALA A 143 5.27 -19.97 -8.67
C ALA A 143 6.00 -19.53 -9.94
N VAL A 144 5.77 -20.22 -11.05
CA VAL A 144 6.28 -19.78 -12.35
C VAL A 144 5.23 -18.86 -12.94
N LEU A 145 5.56 -17.57 -13.06
CA LEU A 145 4.87 -16.74 -14.03
C LEU A 145 5.31 -17.27 -15.39
N ASP A 146 4.37 -17.78 -16.18
CA ASP A 146 4.69 -18.20 -17.56
C ASP A 146 5.41 -17.04 -18.27
N GLU A 147 6.55 -17.32 -18.92
CA GLU A 147 7.29 -16.32 -19.71
C GLU A 147 6.37 -15.71 -20.77
N GLY A 148 5.44 -16.51 -21.32
CA GLY A 148 4.39 -16.01 -22.20
C GLY A 148 3.45 -14.99 -21.53
N ALA A 149 3.15 -15.16 -20.24
CA ALA A 149 2.36 -14.20 -19.47
C ALA A 149 3.13 -12.91 -19.19
N TYR A 150 4.43 -13.01 -18.86
CA TYR A 150 5.32 -11.85 -18.70
C TYR A 150 5.38 -11.00 -19.99
N GLN A 151 5.72 -11.64 -21.11
CA GLN A 151 5.81 -10.98 -22.40
C GLN A 151 4.44 -10.43 -22.86
N SER A 152 3.35 -11.16 -22.58
CA SER A 152 2.01 -10.69 -22.89
C SER A 152 1.62 -9.41 -22.14
N ILE A 153 2.11 -9.20 -20.92
CA ILE A 153 1.83 -7.97 -20.17
C ILE A 153 2.67 -6.83 -20.71
N ASN A 154 3.98 -7.02 -20.83
CA ASN A 154 4.88 -6.00 -21.37
C ASN A 154 4.45 -5.54 -22.77
N GLY A 155 4.05 -6.47 -23.63
CA GLY A 155 3.54 -6.15 -24.97
C GLY A 155 2.22 -5.36 -24.99
N ARG A 156 1.51 -5.28 -23.86
CA ARG A 156 0.22 -4.59 -23.70
C ARG A 156 0.28 -3.32 -22.87
N LEU A 157 1.37 -3.02 -22.17
CA LEU A 157 1.53 -1.74 -21.49
C LEU A 157 1.50 -0.58 -22.48
N ARG A 158 0.76 0.49 -22.17
CA ARG A 158 0.61 1.65 -23.05
C ARG A 158 0.68 2.94 -22.25
N PRO A 159 1.43 3.96 -22.69
CA PRO A 159 1.36 5.30 -22.14
C PRO A 159 -0.04 5.91 -22.25
N SER A 160 -0.33 6.95 -21.43
CA SER A 160 -1.64 7.60 -21.42
C SER A 160 -2.05 8.25 -22.74
N CYS A 161 -1.10 8.63 -23.58
CA CYS A 161 -1.38 9.23 -24.90
C CYS A 161 -2.03 8.26 -25.91
N PHE A 162 -2.13 6.97 -25.61
CA PHE A 162 -2.84 5.98 -26.43
C PHE A 162 -4.35 5.91 -26.13
N PHE A 163 -4.83 6.68 -25.16
CA PHE A 163 -6.20 6.64 -24.67
C PHE A 163 -6.89 8.00 -24.87
N GLU A 164 -8.22 7.96 -24.97
CA GLU A 164 -9.04 9.17 -25.13
C GLU A 164 -8.93 10.10 -23.92
N ASP A 165 -8.87 9.51 -22.72
CA ASP A 165 -8.73 10.20 -21.45
C ASP A 165 -8.03 9.33 -20.39
N ILE A 166 -7.82 9.90 -19.20
CA ILE A 166 -7.17 9.22 -18.09
C ILE A 166 -8.02 8.08 -17.51
N GLU A 167 -9.35 8.15 -17.60
CA GLU A 167 -10.23 7.10 -17.09
C GLU A 167 -10.14 5.85 -17.96
N ALA A 168 -10.08 6.01 -19.28
CA ALA A 168 -9.84 4.94 -20.24
C ALA A 168 -8.46 4.29 -20.02
N PHE A 169 -7.42 5.09 -19.79
CA PHE A 169 -6.09 4.60 -19.41
C PHE A 169 -6.13 3.75 -18.13
N ASN A 170 -6.77 4.26 -17.07
CA ASN A 170 -6.86 3.57 -15.79
C ASN A 170 -7.64 2.24 -15.92
N ARG A 171 -8.81 2.28 -16.57
CA ARG A 171 -9.66 1.11 -16.80
C ARG A 171 -8.92 0.01 -17.56
N TYR A 172 -8.23 0.38 -18.64
CA TYR A 172 -7.44 -0.57 -19.44
C TYR A 172 -6.39 -1.32 -18.61
N HIS A 173 -5.60 -0.59 -17.81
CA HIS A 173 -4.55 -1.21 -17.01
C HIS A 173 -5.11 -2.01 -15.83
N ILE A 174 -6.24 -1.59 -15.23
CA ILE A 174 -6.95 -2.38 -14.21
C ILE A 174 -7.46 -3.70 -14.80
N GLU A 175 -8.04 -3.69 -16.00
CA GLU A 175 -8.51 -4.90 -16.68
C GLU A 175 -7.35 -5.84 -17.06
N LEU A 176 -6.23 -5.28 -17.52
CA LEU A 176 -5.01 -6.03 -17.81
C LEU A 176 -4.49 -6.75 -16.56
N LEU A 177 -4.39 -6.03 -15.43
CA LEU A 177 -3.97 -6.60 -14.14
C LEU A 177 -5.00 -7.60 -13.61
N SER A 178 -6.30 -7.34 -13.76
CA SER A 178 -7.36 -8.27 -13.35
C SER A 178 -7.24 -9.61 -14.05
N THR A 179 -6.93 -9.59 -15.35
CA THR A 179 -6.67 -10.81 -16.12
C THR A 179 -5.45 -11.56 -15.60
N LEU A 180 -4.37 -10.86 -15.23
CA LEU A 180 -3.18 -11.46 -14.64
C LEU A 180 -3.50 -12.13 -13.29
N TYR A 181 -4.08 -11.39 -12.35
CA TYR A 181 -4.35 -11.90 -11.00
C TYR A 181 -5.35 -13.06 -11.02
N ALA A 182 -6.36 -13.00 -11.89
CA ALA A 182 -7.30 -14.12 -12.10
C ALA A 182 -6.59 -15.38 -12.61
N LYS A 183 -5.70 -15.25 -13.60
CA LYS A 183 -4.91 -16.39 -14.11
C LYS A 183 -3.96 -16.94 -13.06
N GLN A 184 -3.24 -16.07 -12.34
CA GLN A 184 -2.27 -16.51 -11.34
C GLN A 184 -2.94 -17.19 -10.15
N SER A 185 -4.05 -16.64 -9.65
CA SER A 185 -4.80 -17.22 -8.52
C SER A 185 -5.43 -18.58 -8.86
N ALA A 186 -5.75 -18.84 -10.13
CA ALA A 186 -6.20 -20.16 -10.58
C ALA A 186 -5.08 -21.23 -10.50
N ALA A 187 -3.81 -20.82 -10.63
CA ALA A 187 -2.65 -21.71 -10.58
C ALA A 187 -1.97 -21.75 -9.19
N ASP A 188 -2.07 -20.66 -8.41
CA ASP A 188 -1.43 -20.52 -7.11
C ASP A 188 -2.45 -20.10 -6.04
N LYS A 189 -2.72 -21.03 -5.10
CA LYS A 189 -3.61 -20.80 -3.96
C LYS A 189 -3.17 -19.70 -2.98
N PHE A 190 -1.93 -19.23 -3.09
CA PHE A 190 -1.37 -18.14 -2.28
C PHE A 190 -1.31 -16.81 -3.04
N VAL A 191 -2.07 -16.70 -4.14
CA VAL A 191 -2.33 -15.45 -4.84
C VAL A 191 -3.84 -15.27 -4.89
N THR A 192 -4.34 -14.09 -4.52
CA THR A 192 -5.76 -13.77 -4.71
C THR A 192 -6.03 -13.16 -6.07
N SER A 193 -7.23 -13.35 -6.60
CA SER A 193 -7.72 -12.62 -7.77
C SER A 193 -8.06 -11.16 -7.46
N SER A 194 -8.31 -10.84 -6.18
CA SER A 194 -8.45 -9.47 -5.69
C SER A 194 -7.09 -8.84 -5.44
N PHE A 195 -6.98 -7.54 -5.70
CA PHE A 195 -5.74 -6.78 -5.57
C PHE A 195 -6.02 -5.30 -5.36
N ASP A 196 -5.03 -4.60 -4.82
CA ASP A 196 -4.97 -3.15 -4.79
C ASP A 196 -4.07 -2.69 -5.95
N VAL A 197 -4.38 -1.54 -6.56
CA VAL A 197 -3.54 -0.88 -7.58
C VAL A 197 -3.43 0.61 -7.33
N PHE A 198 -2.21 1.11 -7.52
CA PHE A 198 -1.86 2.52 -7.45
C PHE A 198 -1.20 2.95 -8.77
N MET A 199 -1.66 4.06 -9.34
CA MET A 199 -1.08 4.64 -10.56
C MET A 199 -0.69 6.10 -10.32
N LEU A 200 0.53 6.46 -10.71
CA LEU A 200 1.12 7.79 -10.49
C LEU A 200 1.48 8.43 -11.83
N ASP A 201 1.00 9.64 -12.10
CA ASP A 201 1.49 10.50 -13.18
C ASP A 201 2.89 11.01 -12.85
N LYS A 202 3.88 10.69 -13.69
CA LYS A 202 5.30 11.05 -13.45
C LYS A 202 5.57 12.53 -13.57
N ARG A 203 4.74 13.28 -14.28
CA ARG A 203 4.89 14.72 -14.50
C ARG A 203 4.28 15.51 -13.35
N THR A 204 3.08 15.15 -12.91
CA THR A 204 2.34 15.92 -11.90
C THR A 204 2.54 15.38 -10.48
N GLY A 205 2.94 14.12 -10.35
CA GLY A 205 2.94 13.41 -9.06
C GLY A 205 1.54 13.08 -8.56
N ALA A 206 0.49 13.29 -9.37
CA ALA A 206 -0.87 12.91 -9.01
C ALA A 206 -0.99 11.38 -9.01
N GLY A 207 -1.48 10.83 -7.89
CA GLY A 207 -1.68 9.41 -7.71
C GLY A 207 -3.16 9.07 -7.58
N SER A 208 -3.56 7.95 -8.16
CA SER A 208 -4.90 7.38 -7.98
C SER A 208 -4.80 5.95 -7.47
N PHE A 209 -5.77 5.55 -6.68
CA PHE A 209 -5.76 4.28 -5.96
C PHE A 209 -7.09 3.56 -6.13
N TRP A 210 -7.03 2.28 -6.48
CA TRP A 210 -8.21 1.44 -6.65
C TRP A 210 -8.05 0.15 -5.85
N GLN A 211 -9.18 -0.30 -5.33
CA GLN A 211 -9.31 -1.61 -4.72
C GLN A 211 -10.16 -2.46 -5.65
N THR A 212 -9.62 -3.57 -6.11
CA THR A 212 -10.37 -4.56 -6.89
C THR A 212 -10.82 -5.65 -5.93
N PRO A 213 -12.06 -5.61 -5.42
CA PRO A 213 -12.52 -6.50 -4.37
C PRO A 213 -12.63 -7.95 -4.89
N SER A 214 -12.58 -8.90 -3.96
CA SER A 214 -13.11 -10.24 -4.26
C SER A 214 -14.63 -10.20 -4.11
N THR A 215 -15.33 -11.22 -4.58
CA THR A 215 -16.79 -11.35 -4.46
C THR A 215 -17.30 -11.44 -3.01
N ALA A 216 -16.43 -11.38 -2.00
CA ALA A 216 -16.80 -11.42 -0.59
C ALA A 216 -16.56 -10.05 0.08
N ASP A 217 -17.62 -9.46 0.64
CA ASP A 217 -17.52 -8.28 1.51
C ASP A 217 -16.68 -8.63 2.75
N ARG A 218 -15.41 -8.20 2.76
CA ARG A 218 -14.48 -8.45 3.87
C ARG A 218 -13.75 -7.18 4.26
N THR A 219 -13.53 -6.99 5.55
CA THR A 219 -12.67 -5.92 6.07
C THR A 219 -11.22 -6.25 5.73
N PHE A 220 -10.56 -5.33 5.02
CA PHE A 220 -9.13 -5.45 4.72
C PHE A 220 -8.27 -5.22 5.97
N VAL A 221 -7.15 -5.95 6.07
CA VAL A 221 -6.20 -5.86 7.19
C VAL A 221 -4.82 -5.46 6.71
N SER A 222 -4.07 -4.77 7.57
CA SER A 222 -2.65 -4.49 7.39
C SER A 222 -1.94 -4.64 8.72
N VAL A 223 -0.63 -4.93 8.69
CA VAL A 223 0.18 -5.02 9.91
C VAL A 223 0.78 -3.64 10.18
N ALA A 224 0.32 -3.00 11.25
CA ALA A 224 0.93 -1.81 11.81
C ALA A 224 1.71 -2.21 13.08
N LEU A 225 3.00 -1.86 13.14
CA LEU A 225 3.77 -2.01 14.37
C LEU A 225 3.46 -0.84 15.31
N ALA A 226 2.91 -1.12 16.50
CA ALA A 226 2.55 -0.12 17.51
C ALA A 226 3.69 0.85 17.79
N SER A 227 3.46 2.17 17.68
CA SER A 227 4.47 3.17 17.97
C SER A 227 4.93 3.03 19.42
N GLU A 228 6.24 3.19 19.69
CA GLU A 228 6.79 3.21 21.05
C GLU A 228 6.47 4.55 21.74
N SER A 229 5.20 4.92 21.75
CA SER A 229 4.69 6.15 22.35
C SER A 229 3.36 5.90 23.03
N SER A 230 3.30 4.91 23.94
CA SER A 230 2.20 4.81 24.91
C SER A 230 2.56 3.90 26.10
N SER A 231 3.62 4.24 26.84
CA SER A 231 3.68 3.89 28.27
C SER A 231 3.08 5.06 29.06
N ARG A 232 1.75 5.15 29.06
CA ARG A 232 0.92 5.79 30.09
C ARG A 232 -0.53 5.44 29.77
N GLY A 233 -1.13 4.65 30.65
CA GLY A 233 -2.39 3.97 30.40
C GLY A 233 -3.56 4.93 30.19
N THR A 234 -4.57 4.43 29.50
CA THR A 234 -5.98 4.48 29.91
C THR A 234 -6.72 3.44 29.07
N GLN A 235 -7.71 2.82 29.71
CA GLN A 235 -8.41 1.60 29.33
C GLN A 235 -9.13 1.68 27.98
N ALA A 236 -9.25 0.50 27.39
CA ALA A 236 -10.05 0.20 26.21
C ALA A 236 -11.51 0.64 26.39
N SER A 237 -12.06 1.32 25.38
CA SER A 237 -13.50 1.40 25.16
C SER A 237 -13.84 0.61 23.90
N THR A 238 -14.39 -0.57 24.13
CA THR A 238 -15.00 -1.45 23.14
C THR A 238 -16.35 -0.85 22.75
N THR A 239 -16.49 -0.29 21.55
CA THR A 239 -17.82 0.05 21.00
C THR A 239 -18.33 -1.13 20.20
N SER A 240 -19.02 -2.03 20.91
CA SER A 240 -19.86 -3.08 20.33
C SER A 240 -21.14 -2.44 19.79
N ARG A 241 -21.34 -2.52 18.47
CA ARG A 241 -22.60 -2.13 17.81
C ARG A 241 -23.40 -3.40 17.59
N ALA A 242 -24.29 -3.72 18.53
CA ALA A 242 -25.35 -4.71 18.33
C ALA A 242 -26.61 -3.97 17.86
N ALA A 243 -27.15 -4.42 16.73
CA ALA A 243 -28.46 -4.02 16.22
C ALA A 243 -29.48 -5.09 16.59
N GLN A 244 -30.61 -4.66 17.15
CA GLN A 244 -31.93 -5.34 17.22
C GLN A 244 -32.90 -4.29 17.80
N SER A 245 -33.69 -3.59 16.97
CA SER A 245 -35.11 -3.87 16.63
C SER A 245 -36.05 -3.90 17.84
N ASP A 246 -36.90 -2.89 18.05
CA ASP A 246 -38.31 -2.88 17.59
C ASP A 246 -39.00 -1.52 17.90
N PRO A 247 -40.12 -1.15 17.21
CA PRO A 247 -40.67 0.19 17.14
C PRO A 247 -41.83 0.43 18.12
N GLY A 248 -42.10 1.71 18.40
CA GLY A 248 -43.44 2.18 18.77
C GLY A 248 -43.69 2.44 20.24
N SER A 249 -43.35 3.64 20.70
CA SER A 249 -44.17 4.35 21.69
C SER A 249 -43.76 5.83 21.77
N ARG A 250 -44.65 6.68 21.26
CA ARG A 250 -45.08 7.99 21.78
C ARG A 250 -43.97 8.96 22.22
N GLN A 251 -43.69 10.01 21.46
CA GLN A 251 -44.48 11.26 21.47
C GLN A 251 -44.54 11.86 22.88
N GLU A 252 -43.41 12.39 23.35
CA GLU A 252 -43.25 13.38 24.43
C GLU A 252 -41.74 13.66 24.59
N ALA A 253 -41.23 14.71 23.93
CA ALA A 253 -39.99 15.47 24.21
C ALA A 253 -39.54 16.26 22.96
N MET A 254 -40.48 17.00 22.37
CA MET A 254 -40.18 18.21 21.59
C MET A 254 -40.44 19.36 22.56
N GLU A 255 -39.38 19.99 23.07
CA GLU A 255 -39.30 21.33 23.70
C GLU A 255 -38.26 21.34 24.82
N GLU A 256 -36.96 21.37 24.47
CA GLU A 256 -35.94 22.08 25.25
C GLU A 256 -34.60 21.99 24.49
N LEU A 257 -33.87 23.11 24.39
CA LEU A 257 -32.58 23.32 23.70
C LEU A 257 -32.60 23.94 22.29
N ALA A 258 -33.69 24.62 21.93
CA ALA A 258 -33.67 25.71 20.96
C ALA A 258 -33.51 27.08 21.67
N MET A 259 -32.41 27.28 22.42
CA MET A 259 -31.99 28.61 22.90
C MET A 259 -30.49 28.59 23.27
N GLN A 260 -29.60 28.75 22.29
CA GLN A 260 -28.30 29.41 22.53
C GLN A 260 -27.58 29.83 21.23
N GLU A 261 -28.33 30.33 20.24
CA GLU A 261 -27.79 31.27 19.26
C GLU A 261 -28.32 32.67 19.59
N LYS A 262 -27.46 33.52 20.17
CA LYS A 262 -27.49 34.99 20.05
C LYS A 262 -26.34 35.62 20.83
N SER A 263 -25.74 36.64 20.20
CA SER A 263 -24.63 37.50 20.66
C SER A 263 -23.23 36.90 20.45
N CYS A 264 -22.32 37.45 19.65
CA CYS A 264 -22.09 38.84 19.27
C CYS A 264 -21.68 38.97 17.79
N SER A 265 -22.33 39.92 17.11
CA SER A 265 -21.94 40.54 15.85
C SER A 265 -21.46 41.97 16.16
N CYS A 266 -20.69 42.54 15.22
CA CYS A 266 -20.16 43.91 15.13
C CYS A 266 -18.74 44.06 15.72
N MET A 267 -17.75 44.69 15.08
CA MET A 267 -17.71 45.53 13.87
C MET A 267 -16.23 45.90 13.62
N ARG A 268 -15.73 45.84 12.38
CA ARG A 268 -15.08 46.94 11.62
C ARG A 268 -14.13 46.43 10.52
N LYS A 269 -14.18 47.21 9.45
CA LYS A 269 -13.69 47.03 8.08
C LYS A 269 -12.30 47.70 7.89
N PRO A 270 -11.70 47.70 6.68
CA PRO A 270 -10.27 47.45 6.45
C PRO A 270 -9.42 48.72 6.22
N VAL A 271 -8.09 48.54 6.18
CA VAL A 271 -7.15 49.54 5.62
C VAL A 271 -6.10 48.85 4.73
N ILE A 272 -6.20 49.21 3.45
CA ILE A 272 -5.24 49.43 2.37
C ILE A 272 -3.73 49.31 2.68
N GLY A 273 -2.99 48.64 1.76
CA GLY A 273 -1.77 49.19 1.16
C GLY A 273 -0.46 48.44 1.40
N GLY A 274 0.33 48.22 0.33
CA GLY A 274 1.79 48.09 0.45
C GLY A 274 2.47 47.11 -0.50
N MET A 275 2.98 47.64 -1.61
CA MET A 275 3.93 47.04 -2.55
C MET A 275 5.37 46.99 -1.98
N TRP A 276 6.09 45.91 -2.31
CA TRP A 276 7.55 45.82 -2.60
C TRP A 276 8.57 45.97 -1.45
N PRO A 277 9.84 45.54 -1.62
CA PRO A 277 10.53 45.07 -2.84
C PRO A 277 10.90 43.58 -2.91
#